data_AF-A0A1I7FND0-F1
#
_entry.id   AF-A0A1I7FND0-F1
#
_cell.length_a   1.000
_cell.length_b   1.000
_cell.length_c   1.000
_cell.angle_alpha   90.00
_cell.angle_beta   90.00
_cell.angle_gamma   90.00
#
_symmetry.space_group_name_H-M   'P 1'
#
loop_
_entity.id
_entity.type
_entity.pdbx_description
1 polymer ?
#
loop_
_entity_poly.entity_id
_entity_poly.type
_entity_poly.pdbx_seq_one_letter_code
_entity_poly.pdbx_strand_id
1 'polypeptide(L)'
;MGKLKKKIIWVVLFLFSFNFISYNGAIKAEALDDINIISSPGISVDTAKEWAKSKGATETFISLADLYWKYSSSNGNVNPAVAYAQAAKETGYGKFGGVIDASYHNPCGLKTSQGGSDTDPNAHMKFKSWDEGVQAHLDHLALYAGASGYPRKTTYDPRHFSSVFGKAKTVTALGGNWAPSPTYGKEIMELYSQITVKQQSSLKKITVIDTPVNNANLSGNAVEVRGWALNPSGVSKVNIYLDGKFVKTATIGMSRQDVKVVYPEYNDSNSGYSATLDLSAISDGAKTIKVEQVGKDNSTNYTEVKVNVVKNRPIQVIDTPVNNAEISGNSLTVSGWSLNTVPISKINVYVNDKFMTTATMGISRADVKAVYPSYNNANSGYSANLD
;
A
#
# COMPACT_ATOMS: atom_id res chain seq x y z
N MET A 1 52.76 -48.26 17.58
CA MET A 1 52.60 -46.90 17.02
C MET A 1 52.00 -47.00 15.62
N GLY A 2 50.67 -47.08 15.52
CA GLY A 2 49.92 -47.16 14.26
C GLY A 2 49.37 -45.79 13.88
N LYS A 3 49.75 -45.31 12.69
CA LYS A 3 49.54 -43.94 12.19
C LYS A 3 48.05 -43.62 11.96
N LEU A 4 47.67 -42.43 12.43
CA LEU A 4 46.41 -41.72 12.16
C LEU A 4 46.25 -41.51 10.63
N LYS A 5 45.29 -42.18 9.99
CA LYS A 5 44.86 -41.83 8.62
C LYS A 5 43.79 -40.75 8.70
N LYS A 6 44.17 -39.49 8.47
CA LYS A 6 43.23 -38.38 8.23
C LYS A 6 42.43 -38.70 6.96
N LYS A 7 41.11 -38.88 7.10
CA LYS A 7 40.19 -38.92 5.95
C LYS A 7 39.99 -37.49 5.46
N ILE A 8 40.43 -37.23 4.23
CA ILE A 8 40.18 -36.00 3.49
C ILE A 8 38.71 -36.02 3.08
N ILE A 9 37.93 -35.08 3.60
CA ILE A 9 36.54 -34.82 3.21
C ILE A 9 36.58 -34.00 1.93
N TRP A 10 36.17 -34.59 0.82
CA TRP A 10 35.92 -33.87 -0.42
C TRP A 10 34.52 -33.26 -0.36
N VAL A 11 34.44 -31.94 -0.17
CA VAL A 11 33.24 -31.15 -0.41
C VAL A 11 33.17 -30.90 -1.91
N VAL A 12 32.30 -31.60 -2.62
CA VAL A 12 32.01 -31.31 -4.03
C VAL A 12 30.94 -30.22 -4.06
N LEU A 13 31.38 -28.98 -4.29
CA LEU A 13 30.51 -27.88 -4.69
C LEU A 13 29.91 -28.20 -6.06
N PHE A 14 28.59 -28.31 -6.14
CA PHE A 14 27.89 -28.35 -7.42
C PHE A 14 27.90 -26.96 -8.05
N LEU A 15 28.85 -26.72 -8.96
CA LEU A 15 28.83 -25.59 -9.88
C LEU A 15 27.86 -25.93 -11.03
N PHE A 16 26.64 -25.40 -10.97
CA PHE A 16 25.77 -25.31 -12.13
C PHE A 16 26.32 -24.20 -13.05
N SER A 17 26.89 -24.58 -14.19
CA SER A 17 27.21 -23.64 -15.27
C SER A 17 25.91 -23.25 -15.98
N PHE A 18 25.26 -22.17 -15.51
CA PHE A 18 24.25 -21.47 -16.29
C PHE A 18 24.97 -20.70 -17.40
N ASN A 19 24.70 -21.05 -18.66
CA ASN A 19 24.96 -20.14 -19.77
C ASN A 19 23.99 -18.96 -19.62
N PHE A 20 24.46 -17.88 -18.99
CA PHE A 20 23.76 -16.60 -18.99
C PHE A 20 23.81 -16.05 -20.42
N ILE A 21 22.70 -16.16 -21.13
CA ILE A 21 22.42 -15.22 -22.21
C ILE A 21 22.15 -13.90 -21.51
N SER A 22 23.08 -12.94 -21.63
CA SER A 22 22.90 -11.58 -21.15
C SER A 22 21.71 -10.94 -21.86
N TYR A 23 20.54 -10.97 -21.21
CA TYR A 23 19.43 -10.12 -21.57
C TYR A 23 19.69 -8.76 -20.93
N ASN A 24 20.24 -7.83 -21.71
CA ASN A 24 20.39 -6.44 -21.31
C ASN A 24 19.00 -5.78 -21.30
N GLY A 25 18.36 -5.86 -20.14
CA GLY A 25 17.09 -5.23 -19.82
C GLY A 25 16.82 -5.38 -18.33
N ALA A 26 17.72 -4.86 -17.49
CA ALA A 26 17.61 -4.96 -16.05
C ALA A 26 16.46 -4.08 -15.54
N ILE A 27 15.26 -4.66 -15.43
CA ILE A 27 14.36 -4.30 -14.33
C ILE A 27 15.03 -4.87 -13.09
N LYS A 28 15.67 -4.01 -12.28
CA LYS A 28 16.03 -4.40 -10.93
C LYS A 28 14.72 -4.64 -10.19
N ALA A 29 14.29 -5.89 -10.09
CA ALA A 29 13.32 -6.28 -9.10
C ALA A 29 13.96 -5.93 -7.73
N GLU A 30 13.46 -4.88 -7.08
CA GLU A 30 13.80 -4.64 -5.68
C GLU A 30 13.46 -5.93 -4.92
N ALA A 31 14.42 -6.44 -4.16
CA ALA A 31 14.24 -7.67 -3.41
C ALA A 31 13.01 -7.53 -2.52
N LEU A 32 12.01 -8.40 -2.68
CA LEU A 32 10.92 -8.46 -1.72
C LEU A 32 11.52 -8.68 -0.32
N ASP A 33 11.02 -7.93 0.66
CA ASP A 33 11.33 -8.18 2.08
C ASP A 33 11.11 -9.68 2.37
N ASP A 34 12.01 -10.28 3.16
CA ASP A 34 11.90 -11.70 3.53
C ASP A 34 10.53 -11.97 4.18
N ILE A 35 9.85 -13.02 3.72
CA ILE A 35 8.49 -13.34 4.17
C ILE A 35 8.49 -14.55 5.09
N ASN A 36 7.48 -14.62 5.96
CA ASN A 36 7.22 -15.82 6.75
C ASN A 36 6.75 -16.96 5.84
N ILE A 37 7.24 -18.17 6.09
CA ILE A 37 6.78 -19.40 5.39
C ILE A 37 5.28 -19.61 5.62
N ILE A 38 4.79 -19.29 6.82
CA ILE A 38 3.37 -19.24 7.16
C ILE A 38 2.86 -17.82 6.88
N SER A 39 2.20 -17.64 5.74
CA SER A 39 1.65 -16.35 5.30
C SER A 39 0.60 -16.55 4.21
N SER A 40 -0.23 -15.53 3.96
CA SER A 40 -1.14 -15.53 2.82
C SER A 40 -0.37 -15.42 1.50
N PRO A 41 -0.73 -16.17 0.44
CA PRO A 41 -0.02 -16.13 -0.83
C PRO A 41 -0.10 -14.79 -1.57
N GLY A 42 -1.13 -13.97 -1.31
CA GLY A 42 -1.36 -12.71 -2.02
C GLY A 42 -1.66 -12.83 -3.53
N ILE A 43 -1.57 -14.04 -4.09
CA ILE A 43 -1.73 -14.36 -5.52
C ILE A 43 -2.73 -15.50 -5.74
N SER A 44 -3.27 -15.60 -6.96
CA SER A 44 -4.13 -16.72 -7.38
C SER A 44 -3.31 -17.95 -7.83
N VAL A 45 -3.93 -19.13 -7.78
CA VAL A 45 -3.34 -20.36 -8.32
C VAL A 45 -3.07 -20.25 -9.83
N ASP A 46 -3.93 -19.54 -10.58
CA ASP A 46 -3.76 -19.34 -12.02
C ASP A 46 -2.53 -18.48 -12.34
N THR A 47 -2.25 -17.47 -11.52
CA THR A 47 -1.01 -16.67 -11.61
C THR A 47 0.22 -17.57 -11.47
N ALA A 48 0.22 -18.50 -10.51
CA ALA A 48 1.32 -19.45 -10.32
C ALA A 48 1.47 -20.41 -11.51
N LYS A 49 0.36 -20.92 -12.05
CA LYS A 49 0.36 -21.77 -13.26
C LYS A 49 0.91 -21.04 -14.48
N GLU A 50 0.50 -19.80 -14.70
CA GLU A 50 0.99 -18.99 -15.83
C GLU A 50 2.49 -18.69 -15.71
N TRP A 51 2.96 -18.40 -14.49
CA TRP A 51 4.39 -18.26 -14.24
C TRP A 51 5.13 -19.55 -14.58
N ALA A 52 4.68 -20.71 -14.10
CA ALA A 52 5.29 -22.00 -14.41
C ALA A 52 5.32 -22.30 -15.92
N LYS A 53 4.21 -22.04 -16.63
CA LYS A 53 4.13 -22.11 -18.10
C LYS A 53 5.19 -21.24 -18.78
N SER A 54 5.36 -19.99 -18.32
CA SER A 54 6.36 -19.06 -18.86
C SER A 54 7.81 -19.52 -18.66
N LYS A 55 8.05 -20.40 -17.68
CA LYS A 55 9.37 -21.02 -17.42
C LYS A 55 9.56 -22.35 -18.16
N GLY A 56 8.60 -22.74 -18.99
CA GLY A 56 8.61 -24.01 -19.71
C GLY A 56 8.54 -25.21 -18.77
N ALA A 57 7.74 -25.11 -17.69
CA ALA A 57 7.46 -26.21 -16.79
C ALA A 57 6.69 -27.35 -17.49
N THR A 58 6.78 -28.57 -16.96
CA THR A 58 5.97 -29.69 -17.45
C THR A 58 4.49 -29.49 -17.07
N GLU A 59 3.57 -30.06 -17.86
CA GLU A 59 2.12 -30.01 -17.55
C GLU A 59 1.82 -30.58 -16.15
N THR A 60 2.50 -31.68 -15.78
CA THR A 60 2.43 -32.23 -14.42
C THR A 60 2.79 -31.19 -13.37
N PHE A 61 3.92 -30.48 -13.52
CA PHE A 61 4.32 -29.45 -12.57
C PHE A 61 3.34 -28.28 -12.50
N ILE A 62 2.81 -27.85 -13.65
CA ILE A 62 1.79 -26.81 -13.71
C ILE A 62 0.55 -27.22 -12.89
N SER A 63 0.11 -28.48 -13.02
CA SER A 63 -1.03 -29.00 -12.27
C SER A 63 -0.79 -29.08 -10.74
N LEU A 64 0.46 -29.17 -10.28
CA LEU A 64 0.75 -29.23 -8.83
C LEU A 64 0.35 -27.95 -8.10
N ALA A 65 0.27 -26.81 -8.78
CA ALA A 65 -0.20 -25.55 -8.18
C ALA A 65 -1.58 -25.73 -7.52
N ASP A 66 -2.49 -26.49 -8.13
CA ASP A 66 -3.81 -26.77 -7.55
C ASP A 66 -3.72 -27.51 -6.22
N LEU A 67 -2.80 -28.47 -6.10
CA LEU A 67 -2.59 -29.24 -4.87
C LEU A 67 -1.98 -28.37 -3.76
N TYR A 68 -1.03 -27.49 -4.09
CA TYR A 68 -0.46 -26.56 -3.11
C TYR A 68 -1.53 -25.62 -2.54
N TRP A 69 -2.38 -25.04 -3.38
CA TRP A 69 -3.49 -24.19 -2.93
C TRP A 69 -4.55 -24.97 -2.16
N LYS A 70 -4.88 -26.19 -2.61
CA LYS A 70 -5.84 -27.08 -1.95
C LYS A 70 -5.42 -27.43 -0.52
N TYR A 71 -4.15 -27.78 -0.31
CA TYR A 71 -3.67 -28.33 0.96
C TYR A 71 -3.02 -27.32 1.90
N SER A 72 -2.74 -26.09 1.45
CA SER A 72 -2.11 -25.05 2.29
C SER A 72 -2.77 -24.88 3.66
N SER A 73 -4.11 -24.73 3.70
CA SER A 73 -4.84 -24.48 4.95
C SER A 73 -4.86 -25.69 5.89
N SER A 74 -4.93 -26.91 5.35
CA SER A 74 -4.89 -28.15 6.14
C SER A 74 -3.48 -28.57 6.58
N ASN A 75 -2.43 -27.95 6.03
CA ASN A 75 -1.04 -28.29 6.27
C ASN A 75 -0.25 -27.08 6.76
N GLY A 76 -0.69 -26.52 7.90
CA GLY A 76 0.05 -25.51 8.65
C GLY A 76 -0.06 -24.08 8.11
N ASN A 77 -0.97 -23.81 7.17
CA ASN A 77 -1.13 -22.51 6.51
C ASN A 77 0.17 -22.01 5.84
N VAL A 78 0.97 -22.94 5.33
CA VAL A 78 2.17 -22.62 4.55
C VAL A 78 1.75 -21.86 3.30
N ASN A 79 2.44 -20.76 3.00
CA ASN A 79 2.21 -19.98 1.80
C ASN A 79 2.41 -20.89 0.56
N PRO A 80 1.34 -21.19 -0.21
CA PRO A 80 1.43 -22.17 -1.28
C PRO A 80 2.31 -21.70 -2.44
N ALA A 81 2.44 -20.39 -2.64
CA ALA A 81 3.34 -19.83 -3.65
C ALA A 81 4.82 -20.00 -3.27
N VAL A 82 5.16 -19.91 -1.98
CA VAL A 82 6.52 -20.23 -1.47
C VAL A 82 6.84 -21.69 -1.70
N ALA A 83 5.96 -22.60 -1.26
CA ALA A 83 6.16 -24.04 -1.44
C ALA A 83 6.24 -24.43 -2.92
N TYR A 84 5.42 -23.80 -3.77
CA TYR A 84 5.47 -24.02 -5.23
C TYR A 84 6.76 -23.50 -5.87
N ALA A 85 7.25 -22.33 -5.46
CA ALA A 85 8.54 -21.79 -5.90
C ALA A 85 9.71 -22.69 -5.49
N GLN A 86 9.69 -23.20 -4.26
CA GLN A 86 10.67 -24.18 -3.80
C GLN A 86 10.59 -25.48 -4.62
N ALA A 87 9.40 -25.99 -4.90
CA ALA A 87 9.24 -27.17 -5.75
C ALA A 87 9.77 -26.96 -7.16
N ALA A 88 9.62 -25.76 -7.72
CA ALA A 88 10.18 -25.42 -9.03
C ALA A 88 11.71 -25.50 -9.02
N LYS A 89 12.33 -24.99 -7.95
CA LYS A 89 13.78 -25.07 -7.73
C LYS A 89 14.26 -26.51 -7.63
N GLU A 90 13.61 -27.31 -6.78
CA GLU A 90 14.00 -28.69 -6.47
C GLU A 90 13.84 -29.64 -7.65
N THR A 91 12.80 -29.43 -8.45
CA THR A 91 12.46 -30.34 -9.57
C THR A 91 12.88 -29.80 -10.94
N GLY A 92 13.48 -28.60 -11.01
CA GLY A 92 13.72 -27.93 -12.29
C GLY A 92 12.42 -27.74 -13.09
N TYR A 93 11.38 -27.23 -12.44
CA TYR A 93 10.03 -27.06 -13.02
C TYR A 93 9.38 -28.38 -13.48
N GLY A 94 9.60 -29.45 -12.71
CA GLY A 94 9.11 -30.81 -12.97
C GLY A 94 9.81 -31.55 -14.10
N LYS A 95 10.96 -31.07 -14.56
CA LYS A 95 11.80 -31.77 -15.54
C LYS A 95 12.67 -32.84 -14.90
N PHE A 96 13.01 -32.62 -13.62
CA PHE A 96 13.97 -33.37 -12.85
C PHE A 96 15.37 -33.35 -13.52
N GLY A 97 16.40 -33.61 -12.74
CA GLY A 97 17.79 -33.59 -13.24
C GLY A 97 18.78 -34.32 -12.36
N GLY A 98 18.29 -34.99 -11.31
CA GLY A 98 19.06 -35.77 -10.37
C GLY A 98 18.68 -37.24 -10.45
N VAL A 99 18.75 -37.93 -9.31
CA VAL A 99 18.54 -39.39 -9.23
C VAL A 99 17.07 -39.81 -9.09
N ILE A 100 16.15 -38.86 -8.96
CA ILE A 100 14.70 -39.10 -8.92
C ILE A 100 13.99 -38.40 -10.08
N ASP A 101 12.82 -38.90 -10.45
CA ASP A 101 11.98 -38.39 -11.53
C ASP A 101 10.52 -38.18 -11.07
N ALA A 102 9.64 -37.81 -12.00
CA ALA A 102 8.22 -37.57 -11.72
C ALA A 102 7.49 -38.79 -11.12
N SER A 103 7.97 -40.02 -11.33
CA SER A 103 7.37 -41.23 -10.76
C SER A 103 7.51 -41.33 -9.25
N TYR A 104 8.41 -40.53 -8.65
CA TYR A 104 8.57 -40.44 -7.19
C TYR A 104 7.48 -39.62 -6.52
N HIS A 105 6.74 -38.80 -7.28
CA HIS A 105 5.77 -37.83 -6.75
C HIS A 105 6.36 -36.95 -5.63
N ASN A 106 7.66 -36.68 -5.68
CA ASN A 106 8.38 -35.99 -4.61
C ASN A 106 8.81 -34.59 -5.09
N PRO A 107 8.08 -33.52 -4.72
CA PRO A 107 8.30 -32.20 -5.28
C PRO A 107 9.46 -31.44 -4.62
N CYS A 108 10.08 -31.98 -3.57
CA CYS A 108 11.06 -31.25 -2.75
C CYS A 108 12.30 -32.06 -2.36
N GLY A 109 12.50 -33.22 -2.99
CA GLY A 109 13.66 -34.07 -2.75
C GLY A 109 13.70 -34.76 -1.38
N LEU A 110 12.57 -34.83 -0.65
CA LEU A 110 12.51 -35.41 0.69
C LEU A 110 13.11 -36.82 0.73
N LYS A 111 14.01 -37.04 1.69
CA LYS A 111 14.59 -38.35 1.95
C LYS A 111 13.67 -39.24 2.78
N THR A 112 13.93 -40.54 2.80
CA THR A 112 13.34 -41.45 3.78
C THR A 112 13.76 -41.09 5.21
N SER A 113 13.15 -41.72 6.22
CA SER A 113 13.51 -41.48 7.62
C SER A 113 14.97 -41.81 7.93
N GLN A 114 15.53 -42.83 7.27
CA GLN A 114 16.91 -43.28 7.42
C GLN A 114 17.90 -42.29 6.80
N GLY A 115 17.46 -41.53 5.79
CA GLY A 115 18.35 -40.68 5.00
C GLY A 115 19.21 -41.51 4.04
N GLY A 116 20.36 -40.97 3.66
CA GLY A 116 21.30 -41.59 2.73
C GLY A 116 21.99 -40.57 1.82
N SER A 117 22.72 -41.05 0.83
CA SER A 117 23.41 -40.22 -0.16
C SER A 117 22.43 -39.47 -1.07
N ASP A 118 22.77 -38.25 -1.50
CA ASP A 118 22.00 -37.50 -2.50
C ASP A 118 22.02 -38.16 -3.90
N THR A 119 22.94 -39.09 -4.11
CA THR A 119 23.09 -39.85 -5.35
C THR A 119 22.45 -41.25 -5.28
N ASP A 120 21.83 -41.61 -4.16
CA ASP A 120 21.14 -42.89 -4.02
C ASP A 120 19.63 -42.68 -4.17
N PRO A 121 19.00 -43.14 -5.26
CA PRO A 121 17.57 -42.98 -5.47
C PRO A 121 16.70 -43.66 -4.39
N ASN A 122 17.23 -44.65 -3.65
CA ASN A 122 16.51 -45.33 -2.57
C ASN A 122 16.57 -44.55 -1.24
N ALA A 123 17.48 -43.57 -1.13
CA ALA A 123 17.51 -42.65 -0.01
C ALA A 123 16.37 -41.63 -0.07
N HIS A 124 15.72 -41.47 -1.23
CA HIS A 124 14.64 -40.53 -1.46
C HIS A 124 13.27 -41.18 -1.32
N MET A 125 12.33 -40.45 -0.72
CA MET A 125 10.96 -40.92 -0.54
C MET A 125 10.24 -40.96 -1.89
N LYS A 126 9.65 -42.11 -2.21
CA LYS A 126 8.74 -42.32 -3.33
C LYS A 126 7.31 -42.37 -2.80
N PHE A 127 6.55 -41.31 -3.04
CA PHE A 127 5.16 -41.19 -2.60
C PHE A 127 4.22 -41.92 -3.57
N LYS A 128 3.06 -42.35 -3.07
CA LYS A 128 2.09 -43.09 -3.91
C LYS A 128 1.39 -42.18 -4.92
N SER A 129 1.30 -40.89 -4.62
CA SER A 129 0.64 -39.90 -5.47
C SER A 129 1.20 -38.49 -5.23
N TRP A 130 0.92 -37.58 -6.15
CA TRP A 130 1.22 -36.16 -5.98
C TRP A 130 0.50 -35.54 -4.78
N ASP A 131 -0.69 -36.02 -4.41
CA ASP A 131 -1.39 -35.59 -3.20
C ASP A 131 -0.56 -35.88 -1.93
N GLU A 132 0.03 -37.07 -1.81
CA GLU A 132 0.88 -37.42 -0.66
C GLU A 132 2.16 -36.58 -0.65
N GLY A 133 2.83 -36.44 -1.79
CA GLY A 133 4.09 -35.70 -1.88
C GLY A 133 3.97 -34.20 -1.63
N VAL A 134 2.91 -33.57 -2.13
CA VAL A 134 2.63 -32.15 -1.87
C VAL A 134 2.28 -31.91 -0.40
N GLN A 135 1.45 -32.78 0.20
CA GLN A 135 1.15 -32.70 1.63
C GLN A 135 2.40 -32.92 2.50
N ALA A 136 3.27 -33.88 2.15
CA ALA A 136 4.52 -34.11 2.84
C ALA A 136 5.45 -32.88 2.76
N HIS A 137 5.54 -32.26 1.59
CA HIS A 137 6.32 -31.02 1.42
C HIS A 137 5.79 -29.88 2.29
N LEU A 138 4.47 -29.64 2.26
CA LEU A 138 3.83 -28.62 3.09
C LEU A 138 4.00 -28.90 4.58
N ASP A 139 3.83 -30.15 5.02
CA ASP A 139 4.04 -30.54 6.41
C ASP A 139 5.48 -30.30 6.87
N HIS A 140 6.47 -30.60 6.01
CA HIS A 140 7.88 -30.37 6.32
C HIS A 140 8.17 -28.87 6.47
N LEU A 141 7.66 -28.03 5.57
CA LEU A 141 7.79 -26.57 5.66
C LEU A 141 7.08 -26.00 6.89
N ALA A 142 5.87 -26.48 7.19
CA ALA A 142 5.12 -26.09 8.38
C ALA A 142 5.90 -26.44 9.67
N LEU A 143 6.55 -27.60 9.71
CA LEU A 143 7.39 -28.01 10.82
C LEU A 143 8.59 -27.06 10.99
N TYR A 144 9.34 -26.79 9.92
CA TYR A 144 10.46 -25.84 9.95
C TYR A 144 10.03 -24.43 10.38
N ALA A 145 8.85 -23.99 9.94
CA ALA A 145 8.27 -22.69 10.29
C ALA A 145 7.75 -22.61 11.74
N GLY A 146 7.62 -23.75 12.41
CA GLY A 146 7.06 -23.82 13.76
C GLY A 146 5.55 -23.59 13.79
N ALA A 147 4.83 -24.11 12.79
CA ALA A 147 3.38 -23.98 12.69
C ALA A 147 2.66 -24.50 13.95
N SER A 148 1.55 -23.84 14.31
CA SER A 148 0.70 -24.32 15.39
C SER A 148 0.17 -25.73 15.08
N GLY A 149 0.23 -26.64 16.05
CA GLY A 149 -0.15 -28.04 15.88
C GLY A 149 0.95 -28.95 15.28
N TYR A 150 2.16 -28.44 15.07
CA TYR A 150 3.31 -29.22 14.59
C TYR A 150 4.28 -29.57 15.72
N PRO A 151 4.96 -30.73 15.67
CA PRO A 151 4.78 -31.80 14.69
C PRO A 151 3.41 -32.51 14.85
N ARG A 152 2.64 -32.60 13.76
CA ARG A 152 1.39 -33.38 13.72
C ARG A 152 1.63 -34.88 13.81
N LYS A 153 0.67 -35.60 14.41
CA LYS A 153 0.74 -37.06 14.65
C LYS A 153 0.68 -37.90 13.37
N THR A 154 -0.12 -37.49 12.39
CA THR A 154 -0.32 -38.22 11.12
C THR A 154 0.12 -37.33 9.98
N THR A 155 1.13 -37.75 9.24
CA THR A 155 1.69 -37.03 8.09
C THR A 155 2.31 -38.04 7.11
N TYR A 156 2.44 -37.62 5.84
CA TYR A 156 3.22 -38.34 4.84
C TYR A 156 4.71 -37.98 4.89
N ASP A 157 5.10 -36.90 5.58
CA ASP A 157 6.51 -36.52 5.73
C ASP A 157 7.28 -37.57 6.55
N PRO A 158 8.21 -38.33 5.94
CA PRO A 158 8.99 -39.34 6.66
C PRO A 158 10.09 -38.74 7.55
N ARG A 159 10.33 -37.42 7.43
CA ARG A 159 11.36 -36.69 8.18
C ARG A 159 10.74 -35.65 9.12
N HIS A 160 9.55 -35.93 9.60
CA HIS A 160 8.78 -35.09 10.51
C HIS A 160 9.32 -35.10 11.96
N PHE A 161 10.63 -34.84 12.09
CA PHE A 161 11.36 -34.91 13.34
C PHE A 161 11.18 -33.62 14.15
N SER A 162 10.77 -33.73 15.41
CA SER A 162 10.61 -32.57 16.31
C SER A 162 11.87 -31.70 16.43
N SER A 163 13.05 -32.24 16.15
CA SER A 163 14.33 -31.54 16.18
C SER A 163 14.50 -30.43 15.13
N VAL A 164 13.64 -30.36 14.12
CA VAL A 164 13.65 -29.26 13.13
C VAL A 164 12.54 -28.22 13.35
N PHE A 165 11.69 -28.41 14.37
CA PHE A 165 10.59 -27.50 14.68
C PHE A 165 11.10 -26.06 14.89
N GLY A 166 10.56 -25.12 14.11
CA GLY A 166 10.82 -23.68 14.28
C GLY A 166 12.21 -23.20 13.86
N LYS A 167 13.02 -24.03 13.19
CA LYS A 167 14.38 -23.66 12.75
C LYS A 167 14.43 -22.61 11.65
N ALA A 168 13.36 -22.46 10.86
CA ALA A 168 13.29 -21.48 9.77
C ALA A 168 11.88 -20.89 9.68
N LYS A 169 11.66 -19.75 10.35
CA LYS A 169 10.36 -19.04 10.29
C LYS A 169 10.12 -18.31 8.97
N THR A 170 11.19 -17.79 8.39
CA THR A 170 11.17 -17.05 7.12
C THR A 170 11.77 -17.86 5.98
N VAL A 171 11.48 -17.47 4.74
CA VAL A 171 11.94 -18.20 3.55
C VAL A 171 13.46 -18.14 3.44
N THR A 172 14.09 -16.98 3.69
CA THR A 172 15.57 -16.91 3.61
C THR A 172 16.25 -17.78 4.67
N ALA A 173 15.62 -18.00 5.82
CA ALA A 173 16.13 -18.86 6.89
C ALA A 173 16.16 -20.36 6.51
N LEU A 174 15.56 -20.77 5.40
CA LEU A 174 15.74 -22.12 4.85
C LEU A 174 17.19 -22.36 4.40
N GLY A 175 17.94 -21.30 4.08
CA GLY A 175 19.38 -21.40 3.84
C GLY A 175 20.13 -21.87 5.09
N GLY A 176 20.93 -22.94 4.97
CA GLY A 176 21.63 -23.59 6.08
C GLY A 176 20.76 -24.49 6.96
N ASN A 177 19.43 -24.37 6.92
CA ASN A 177 18.50 -25.19 7.71
C ASN A 177 17.84 -26.33 6.90
N TRP A 178 17.35 -26.01 5.70
CA TRP A 178 16.77 -26.98 4.76
C TRP A 178 17.86 -27.56 3.87
N ALA A 179 18.63 -26.68 3.22
CA ALA A 179 19.77 -27.04 2.39
C ALA A 179 21.05 -26.43 2.96
N PRO A 180 22.22 -27.10 2.82
CA PRO A 180 23.49 -26.56 3.31
C PRO A 180 23.87 -25.19 2.72
N SER A 181 23.40 -24.89 1.50
CA SER A 181 23.68 -23.61 0.85
C SER A 181 23.04 -22.45 1.63
N PRO A 182 23.81 -21.41 2.01
CA PRO A 182 23.26 -20.23 2.69
C PRO A 182 22.42 -19.35 1.77
N THR A 183 22.56 -19.46 0.44
CA THR A 183 21.78 -18.68 -0.53
C THR A 183 20.46 -19.37 -0.92
N TYR A 184 20.24 -20.61 -0.48
CA TYR A 184 19.10 -21.42 -0.88
C TYR A 184 17.75 -20.70 -0.70
N GLY A 185 17.50 -20.11 0.47
CA GLY A 185 16.26 -19.39 0.74
C GLY A 185 16.13 -18.10 -0.08
N LYS A 186 17.25 -17.42 -0.40
CA LYS A 186 17.25 -16.23 -1.27
C LYS A 186 16.87 -16.60 -2.71
N GLU A 187 17.37 -17.71 -3.21
CA GLU A 187 17.03 -18.23 -4.54
C GLU A 187 15.54 -18.62 -4.63
N ILE A 188 14.94 -19.13 -3.54
CA ILE A 188 13.49 -19.34 -3.46
C ILE A 188 12.74 -18.00 -3.49
N MET A 189 13.21 -16.99 -2.75
CA MET A 189 12.61 -15.66 -2.76
C MET A 189 12.66 -15.00 -4.14
N GLU A 190 13.73 -15.21 -4.91
CA GLU A 190 13.83 -14.74 -6.30
C GLU A 190 12.77 -15.39 -7.20
N LEU A 191 12.53 -16.70 -7.06
CA LEU A 191 11.48 -17.40 -7.79
C LEU A 191 10.09 -16.93 -7.35
N TYR A 192 9.84 -16.84 -6.04
CA TYR A 192 8.61 -16.30 -5.47
C TYR A 192 8.30 -14.90 -6.00
N SER A 193 9.29 -14.00 -5.99
CA SER A 193 9.16 -12.64 -6.52
C SER A 193 8.74 -12.64 -7.99
N GLN A 194 9.27 -13.55 -8.80
CA GLN A 194 8.86 -13.66 -10.20
C GLN A 194 7.40 -14.11 -10.37
N ILE A 195 6.87 -14.89 -9.42
CA ILE A 195 5.44 -15.26 -9.43
C ILE A 195 4.59 -14.03 -9.11
N THR A 196 4.97 -13.23 -8.11
CA THR A 196 4.18 -12.09 -7.63
C THR A 196 4.26 -10.85 -8.53
N VAL A 197 5.41 -10.61 -9.18
CA VAL A 197 5.63 -9.44 -10.06
C VAL A 197 4.68 -9.43 -11.27
N LYS A 198 4.25 -10.59 -11.78
CA LYS A 198 3.32 -10.67 -12.92
C LYS A 198 1.90 -10.18 -12.57
N GLN A 199 1.46 -10.37 -11.32
CA GLN A 199 0.19 -9.80 -10.86
C GLN A 199 0.33 -8.29 -10.66
N GLN A 200 1.42 -7.84 -10.03
CA GLN A 200 1.64 -6.42 -9.74
C GLN A 200 1.72 -5.55 -11.00
N SER A 201 2.27 -6.05 -12.11
CA SER A 201 2.35 -5.30 -13.38
C SER A 201 1.00 -5.14 -14.09
N SER A 202 -0.01 -5.94 -13.75
CA SER A 202 -1.37 -5.85 -14.31
C SER A 202 -2.30 -4.92 -13.53
N LEU A 203 -1.98 -4.65 -12.26
CA LEU A 203 -2.79 -3.84 -11.38
C LEU A 203 -2.62 -2.35 -11.69
N LYS A 204 -3.73 -1.61 -11.72
CA LYS A 204 -3.73 -0.18 -12.01
C LYS A 204 -3.28 0.60 -10.78
N LYS A 205 -2.57 1.71 -10.99
CA LYS A 205 -2.33 2.66 -9.91
C LYS A 205 -3.54 3.57 -9.82
N ILE A 206 -4.14 3.66 -8.64
CA ILE A 206 -5.36 4.42 -8.43
C ILE A 206 -5.10 5.49 -7.38
N THR A 207 -5.47 6.73 -7.66
CA THR A 207 -5.43 7.84 -6.70
C THR A 207 -6.75 8.58 -6.77
N VAL A 208 -7.39 8.76 -5.61
CA VAL A 208 -8.70 9.40 -5.50
C VAL A 208 -8.67 10.45 -4.42
N ILE A 209 -9.19 11.64 -4.73
CA ILE A 209 -9.42 12.74 -3.80
C ILE A 209 -10.89 12.70 -3.39
N ASP A 210 -11.16 12.41 -2.12
CA ASP A 210 -12.50 12.46 -1.54
C ASP A 210 -12.88 13.90 -1.15
N THR A 211 -11.91 14.64 -0.61
CA THR A 211 -12.04 16.06 -0.26
C THR A 211 -10.78 16.81 -0.68
N PRO A 212 -10.89 18.01 -1.27
CA PRO A 212 -12.12 18.64 -1.75
C PRO A 212 -12.63 17.98 -3.04
N VAL A 213 -13.94 18.05 -3.27
CA VAL A 213 -14.54 17.60 -4.54
C VAL A 213 -14.23 18.59 -5.66
N ASN A 214 -14.29 18.12 -6.91
CA ASN A 214 -14.09 18.98 -8.07
C ASN A 214 -15.11 20.12 -8.11
N ASN A 215 -14.63 21.33 -8.43
CA ASN A 215 -15.33 22.62 -8.41
C ASN A 215 -15.80 23.10 -7.03
N ALA A 216 -15.25 22.59 -5.93
CA ALA A 216 -15.58 23.08 -4.59
C ALA A 216 -15.17 24.56 -4.39
N ASN A 217 -16.02 25.32 -3.68
CA ASN A 217 -15.65 26.64 -3.15
C ASN A 217 -15.01 26.47 -1.78
N LEU A 218 -13.76 26.92 -1.64
CA LEU A 218 -12.98 26.84 -0.41
C LEU A 218 -12.96 28.20 0.29
N SER A 219 -13.73 28.32 1.37
CA SER A 219 -13.71 29.51 2.23
C SER A 219 -12.77 29.32 3.42
N GLY A 220 -12.10 30.39 3.83
CA GLY A 220 -11.24 30.41 5.02
C GLY A 220 -9.75 30.31 4.71
N ASN A 221 -8.99 29.85 5.71
CA ASN A 221 -7.53 29.83 5.69
C ASN A 221 -6.93 28.42 5.64
N ALA A 222 -7.74 27.37 5.58
CA ALA A 222 -7.24 26.01 5.44
C ALA A 222 -8.26 25.11 4.74
N VAL A 223 -7.77 24.04 4.12
CA VAL A 223 -8.59 22.97 3.55
C VAL A 223 -7.98 21.62 3.87
N GLU A 224 -8.81 20.66 4.26
CA GLU A 224 -8.39 19.26 4.35
C GLU A 224 -8.40 18.64 2.95
N VAL A 225 -7.27 18.05 2.56
CA VAL A 225 -7.14 17.21 1.38
C VAL A 225 -7.00 15.77 1.86
N ARG A 226 -7.97 14.92 1.55
CA ARG A 226 -7.96 13.50 1.93
C ARG A 226 -8.51 12.61 0.82
N GLY A 227 -8.18 11.34 0.91
CA GLY A 227 -8.59 10.35 -0.08
C GLY A 227 -7.93 9.00 0.16
N TRP A 228 -7.73 8.26 -0.92
CA TRP A 228 -7.07 6.96 -0.89
C TRP A 228 -6.20 6.73 -2.14
N ALA A 229 -5.16 5.92 -1.98
CA ALA A 229 -4.25 5.56 -3.05
C ALA A 229 -3.93 4.07 -3.01
N LEU A 230 -3.97 3.42 -4.18
CA LEU A 230 -3.56 2.04 -4.38
C LEU A 230 -2.43 1.97 -5.38
N ASN A 231 -1.35 1.30 -4.99
CA ASN A 231 -0.21 0.99 -5.85
C ASN A 231 0.08 -0.51 -5.74
N PRO A 232 0.36 -1.21 -6.85
CA PRO A 232 0.71 -2.63 -6.79
C PRO A 232 1.96 -2.93 -5.96
N SER A 233 2.93 -2.01 -5.89
CA SER A 233 4.12 -2.13 -5.03
C SER A 233 3.88 -1.67 -3.58
N GLY A 234 2.66 -1.25 -3.25
CA GLY A 234 2.33 -0.52 -2.02
C GLY A 234 2.71 0.95 -2.09
N VAL A 235 2.00 1.81 -1.36
CA VAL A 235 2.23 3.27 -1.37
C VAL A 235 3.36 3.62 -0.39
N SER A 236 4.37 4.33 -0.88
CA SER A 236 5.49 4.85 -0.10
C SER A 236 5.21 6.28 0.39
N LYS A 237 4.69 7.15 -0.48
CA LYS A 237 4.38 8.55 -0.18
C LYS A 237 3.18 9.05 -0.97
N VAL A 238 2.50 10.08 -0.45
CA VAL A 238 1.48 10.84 -1.17
C VAL A 238 1.84 12.33 -1.11
N ASN A 239 2.11 12.94 -2.24
CA ASN A 239 2.51 14.34 -2.37
C ASN A 239 1.33 15.18 -2.84
N ILE A 240 1.19 16.39 -2.27
CA ILE A 240 0.14 17.33 -2.64
C ILE A 240 0.76 18.59 -3.23
N TYR A 241 0.19 19.04 -4.35
CA TYR A 241 0.59 20.22 -5.07
C TYR A 241 -0.59 21.17 -5.22
N LEU A 242 -0.30 22.47 -5.20
CA LEU A 242 -1.26 23.54 -5.49
C LEU A 242 -0.72 24.36 -6.65
N ASP A 243 -1.50 24.48 -7.73
CA ASP A 243 -1.10 25.13 -8.98
C ASP A 243 0.28 24.64 -9.49
N GLY A 244 0.49 23.32 -9.41
CA GLY A 244 1.74 22.65 -9.84
C GLY A 244 2.91 22.76 -8.86
N LYS A 245 2.82 23.58 -7.80
CA LYS A 245 3.87 23.73 -6.79
C LYS A 245 3.69 22.70 -5.67
N PHE A 246 4.76 21.99 -5.32
CA PHE A 246 4.76 21.09 -4.18
C PHE A 246 4.44 21.86 -2.90
N VAL A 247 3.47 21.37 -2.13
CA VAL A 247 3.06 21.96 -0.86
C VAL A 247 3.56 21.11 0.30
N LYS A 248 3.19 19.82 0.32
CA LYS A 248 3.60 18.88 1.39
C LYS A 248 3.34 17.42 1.01
N THR A 249 3.92 16.52 1.79
CA THR A 249 3.58 15.10 1.81
C THR A 249 2.48 14.85 2.85
N ALA A 250 1.47 14.07 2.47
CA ALA A 250 0.34 13.67 3.31
C ALA A 250 0.72 12.57 4.30
N THR A 251 -0.02 12.48 5.40
CA THR A 251 0.01 11.31 6.29
C THR A 251 -0.76 10.18 5.62
N ILE A 252 -0.16 8.99 5.55
CA ILE A 252 -0.75 7.78 4.95
C ILE A 252 -1.03 6.73 6.05
N GLY A 253 -1.77 5.67 5.71
CA GLY A 253 -2.02 4.55 6.62
C GLY A 253 -3.37 4.60 7.33
N MET A 254 -4.29 5.47 6.90
CA MET A 254 -5.64 5.49 7.47
C MET A 254 -6.48 4.34 6.93
N SER A 255 -7.27 3.75 7.82
CA SER A 255 -8.13 2.60 7.49
C SER A 255 -9.14 2.94 6.40
N ARG A 256 -9.22 2.07 5.39
CA ARG A 256 -10.12 2.10 4.24
C ARG A 256 -10.59 0.69 3.91
N GLN A 257 -11.32 0.10 4.84
CA GLN A 257 -11.88 -1.24 4.69
C GLN A 257 -12.86 -1.34 3.51
N ASP A 258 -13.56 -0.23 3.21
CA ASP A 258 -14.41 -0.07 2.03
C ASP A 258 -13.61 -0.26 0.72
N VAL A 259 -12.42 0.36 0.63
CA VAL A 259 -11.53 0.22 -0.53
C VAL A 259 -11.00 -1.21 -0.64
N LYS A 260 -10.60 -1.83 0.48
CA LYS A 260 -10.14 -3.23 0.50
C LYS A 260 -11.20 -4.21 0.02
N VAL A 261 -12.48 -3.97 0.32
CA VAL A 261 -13.59 -4.82 -0.13
C VAL A 261 -13.75 -4.73 -1.66
N VAL A 262 -13.58 -3.54 -2.23
CA VAL A 262 -13.73 -3.31 -3.68
C VAL A 262 -12.48 -3.75 -4.47
N TYR A 263 -11.29 -3.58 -3.89
CA TYR A 263 -10.00 -3.89 -4.51
C TYR A 263 -9.17 -4.87 -3.64
N PRO A 264 -9.66 -6.09 -3.39
CA PRO A 264 -9.01 -7.06 -2.51
C PRO A 264 -7.62 -7.48 -2.99
N GLU A 265 -7.33 -7.37 -4.29
CA GLU A 265 -6.09 -7.77 -4.94
C GLU A 265 -4.86 -6.93 -4.55
N TYR A 266 -5.06 -5.74 -3.96
CA TYR A 266 -3.97 -4.92 -3.42
C TYR A 266 -3.62 -5.31 -1.98
N ASN A 267 -4.50 -6.06 -1.29
CA ASN A 267 -4.38 -6.44 0.11
C ASN A 267 -4.03 -5.27 1.06
N ASP A 268 -4.55 -4.08 0.79
CA ASP A 268 -4.29 -2.88 1.59
C ASP A 268 -5.56 -2.38 2.28
N SER A 269 -5.64 -2.57 3.59
CA SER A 269 -6.72 -2.04 4.43
C SER A 269 -6.49 -0.61 4.90
N ASN A 270 -5.31 -0.04 4.65
CA ASN A 270 -4.85 1.23 5.21
C ASN A 270 -4.44 2.22 4.09
N SER A 271 -5.14 2.16 2.96
CA SER A 271 -4.85 2.94 1.75
C SER A 271 -5.20 4.44 1.85
N GLY A 272 -5.73 4.89 2.99
CA GLY A 272 -6.16 6.27 3.19
C GLY A 272 -5.00 7.24 3.42
N TYR A 273 -5.15 8.46 2.91
CA TYR A 273 -4.23 9.58 3.13
C TYR A 273 -4.97 10.88 3.49
N SER A 274 -4.30 11.79 4.21
CA SER A 274 -4.85 13.10 4.56
C SER A 274 -3.75 14.13 4.84
N ALA A 275 -4.06 15.39 4.55
CA ALA A 275 -3.26 16.53 4.94
C ALA A 275 -4.12 17.79 5.00
N THR A 276 -3.78 18.70 5.92
CA THR A 276 -4.32 20.07 5.89
C THR A 276 -3.39 20.98 5.10
N LEU A 277 -3.96 21.71 4.13
CA LEU A 277 -3.29 22.76 3.36
C LEU A 277 -3.66 24.12 3.94
N ASP A 278 -2.65 24.97 4.17
CA ASP A 278 -2.84 26.37 4.52
C ASP A 278 -3.16 27.18 3.25
N LEU A 279 -4.24 27.95 3.33
CA LEU A 279 -4.72 28.83 2.27
C LEU A 279 -4.52 30.31 2.62
N SER A 280 -3.95 30.65 3.76
CA SER A 280 -3.81 32.04 4.26
C SER A 280 -3.11 32.95 3.25
N ALA A 281 -2.01 32.49 2.66
CA ALA A 281 -1.21 33.19 1.65
C ALA A 281 -1.64 32.91 0.20
N ILE A 282 -2.70 32.12 -0.01
CA ILE A 282 -3.18 31.74 -1.33
C ILE A 282 -4.19 32.77 -1.82
N SER A 283 -3.97 33.28 -3.05
CA SER A 283 -4.88 34.23 -3.68
C SER A 283 -6.26 33.63 -3.96
N ASP A 284 -7.24 34.50 -4.05
CA ASP A 284 -8.59 34.16 -4.48
C ASP A 284 -8.63 33.65 -5.93
N GLY A 285 -9.71 32.93 -6.25
CA GLY A 285 -10.00 32.41 -7.57
C GLY A 285 -9.69 30.93 -7.76
N ALA A 286 -9.71 30.51 -9.03
CA ALA A 286 -9.52 29.12 -9.41
C ALA A 286 -8.10 28.62 -9.06
N LYS A 287 -8.04 27.43 -8.46
CA LYS A 287 -6.82 26.70 -8.10
C LYS A 287 -6.94 25.25 -8.53
N THR A 288 -5.80 24.61 -8.75
CA THR A 288 -5.73 23.16 -9.02
C THR A 288 -4.99 22.47 -7.87
N ILE A 289 -5.64 21.50 -7.23
CA ILE A 289 -5.01 20.62 -6.26
C ILE A 289 -4.69 19.31 -6.97
N LYS A 290 -3.41 18.96 -7.04
CA LYS A 290 -2.93 17.66 -7.53
C LYS A 290 -2.52 16.80 -6.35
N VAL A 291 -2.97 15.56 -6.32
CA VAL A 291 -2.46 14.53 -5.42
C VAL A 291 -1.74 13.47 -6.24
N GLU A 292 -0.48 13.23 -5.90
CA GLU A 292 0.40 12.25 -6.54
C GLU A 292 0.79 11.17 -5.53
N GLN A 293 0.57 9.91 -5.88
CA GLN A 293 1.13 8.78 -5.13
C GLN A 293 2.49 8.37 -5.68
N VAL A 294 3.35 7.87 -4.79
CA VAL A 294 4.62 7.22 -5.13
C VAL A 294 4.61 5.83 -4.50
N GLY A 295 4.77 4.80 -5.33
CA GLY A 295 4.89 3.40 -4.91
C GLY A 295 6.23 3.09 -4.26
N LYS A 296 6.36 1.93 -3.59
CA LYS A 296 7.66 1.46 -3.07
C LYS A 296 8.67 1.22 -4.19
N ASP A 297 8.19 0.84 -5.37
CA ASP A 297 8.96 0.71 -6.62
C ASP A 297 9.24 2.05 -7.33
N ASN A 298 9.04 3.20 -6.66
CA ASN A 298 9.15 4.57 -7.19
C ASN A 298 8.19 4.92 -8.32
N SER A 299 7.24 4.05 -8.63
CA SER A 299 6.29 4.29 -9.70
C SER A 299 5.17 5.24 -9.25
N THR A 300 4.71 6.12 -10.13
CA THR A 300 3.77 7.19 -9.75
C THR A 300 2.43 7.11 -10.48
N ASN A 301 1.43 7.75 -9.87
CA ASN A 301 0.13 8.08 -10.47
C ASN A 301 -0.40 9.33 -9.76
N TYR A 302 -1.29 10.08 -10.41
CA TYR A 302 -1.86 11.28 -9.81
C TYR A 302 -3.30 11.50 -10.25
N THR A 303 -4.00 12.32 -9.48
CA THR A 303 -5.32 12.86 -9.83
C THR A 303 -5.39 14.32 -9.42
N GLU A 304 -6.29 15.07 -10.03
CA GLU A 304 -6.43 16.51 -9.82
C GLU A 304 -7.88 16.90 -9.62
N VAL A 305 -8.10 17.91 -8.79
CA VAL A 305 -9.39 18.61 -8.65
C VAL A 305 -9.17 20.11 -8.84
N LYS A 306 -10.12 20.74 -9.54
CA LYS A 306 -10.20 22.20 -9.61
C LYS A 306 -11.04 22.68 -8.44
N VAL A 307 -10.61 23.76 -7.79
CA VAL A 307 -11.34 24.39 -6.68
C VAL A 307 -11.31 25.90 -6.88
N ASN A 308 -12.20 26.61 -6.19
CA ASN A 308 -12.23 28.06 -6.18
C ASN A 308 -11.99 28.56 -4.76
N VAL A 309 -10.87 29.22 -4.52
CA VAL A 309 -10.56 29.81 -3.21
C VAL A 309 -11.31 31.14 -3.08
N VAL A 310 -12.14 31.27 -2.05
CA VAL A 310 -12.96 32.45 -1.80
C VAL A 310 -12.39 33.21 -0.61
N LYS A 311 -11.85 34.42 -0.87
CA LYS A 311 -11.38 35.34 0.17
C LYS A 311 -12.40 36.45 0.36
N ASN A 312 -13.21 36.32 1.42
CA ASN A 312 -14.11 37.37 1.87
C ASN A 312 -13.29 38.53 2.46
N ARG A 313 -13.40 39.73 1.88
CA ARG A 313 -12.74 40.95 2.39
C ARG A 313 -13.71 41.73 3.29
N PRO A 314 -13.25 42.54 4.25
CA PRO A 314 -14.17 43.44 4.95
C PRO A 314 -14.88 44.36 3.95
N ILE A 315 -16.20 44.49 4.07
CA ILE A 315 -17.03 45.41 3.27
C ILE A 315 -17.73 46.34 4.25
N GLN A 316 -17.71 47.64 3.97
CA GLN A 316 -18.42 48.63 4.76
C GLN A 316 -19.12 49.61 3.82
N VAL A 317 -20.39 49.88 4.10
CA VAL A 317 -21.24 50.74 3.29
C VAL A 317 -22.04 51.66 4.20
N ILE A 318 -22.08 52.95 3.82
CA ILE A 318 -22.97 53.96 4.39
C ILE A 318 -24.16 54.08 3.43
N ASP A 319 -25.36 53.77 3.91
CA ASP A 319 -26.60 53.97 3.16
C ASP A 319 -27.16 55.38 3.37
N THR A 320 -27.06 55.88 4.61
CA THR A 320 -27.50 57.23 5.01
C THR A 320 -26.41 57.92 5.81
N PRO A 321 -26.07 59.19 5.51
CA PRO A 321 -26.54 59.94 4.36
C PRO A 321 -25.96 59.41 3.04
N VAL A 322 -26.67 59.67 1.94
CA VAL A 322 -26.14 59.43 0.59
C VAL A 322 -25.08 60.49 0.24
N ASN A 323 -24.22 60.18 -0.73
CA ASN A 323 -23.19 61.11 -1.17
C ASN A 323 -23.80 62.43 -1.66
N ASN A 324 -23.21 63.56 -1.25
CA ASN A 324 -23.68 64.93 -1.51
C ASN A 324 -25.07 65.27 -0.95
N ALA A 325 -25.59 64.51 0.03
CA ALA A 325 -26.82 64.91 0.71
C ALA A 325 -26.65 66.28 1.39
N GLU A 326 -27.59 67.20 1.14
CA GLU A 326 -27.69 68.43 1.90
C GLU A 326 -28.31 68.13 3.26
N ILE A 327 -27.57 68.39 4.34
CA ILE A 327 -28.03 68.15 5.70
C ILE A 327 -28.50 69.47 6.29
N SER A 328 -29.80 69.60 6.53
CA SER A 328 -30.41 70.75 7.21
C SER A 328 -30.85 70.37 8.62
N GLY A 329 -30.45 71.14 9.63
CA GLY A 329 -30.82 70.92 11.03
C GLY A 329 -29.63 70.54 11.91
N ASN A 330 -29.91 70.22 13.17
CA ASN A 330 -28.89 69.92 14.20
C ASN A 330 -28.75 68.42 14.48
N SER A 331 -29.36 67.53 13.69
CA SER A 331 -29.25 66.08 13.91
C SER A 331 -29.14 65.32 12.59
N LEU A 332 -28.35 64.26 12.57
CA LEU A 332 -28.09 63.41 11.40
C LEU A 332 -28.04 61.94 11.82
N THR A 333 -28.90 61.12 11.22
CA THR A 333 -28.78 59.66 11.31
C THR A 333 -27.77 59.15 10.30
N VAL A 334 -26.78 58.40 10.78
CA VAL A 334 -25.83 57.64 9.96
C VAL A 334 -26.17 56.16 10.06
N SER A 335 -26.49 55.52 8.95
CA SER A 335 -26.81 54.09 8.91
C SER A 335 -26.20 53.41 7.68
N GLY A 336 -26.10 52.10 7.76
CA GLY A 336 -25.48 51.31 6.70
C GLY A 336 -25.31 49.86 7.11
N TRP A 337 -24.36 49.17 6.50
CA TRP A 337 -24.04 47.79 6.82
C TRP A 337 -22.55 47.50 6.70
N SER A 338 -22.10 46.50 7.46
CA SER A 338 -20.71 46.08 7.48
C SER A 338 -20.60 44.56 7.56
N LEU A 339 -19.70 43.99 6.76
CA LEU A 339 -19.43 42.56 6.67
C LEU A 339 -17.94 42.31 6.91
N ASN A 340 -17.64 41.31 7.73
CA ASN A 340 -16.28 40.86 7.99
C ASN A 340 -16.28 39.35 8.26
N THR A 341 -15.16 38.67 7.99
CA THR A 341 -15.00 37.22 8.25
C THR A 341 -14.82 36.90 9.73
N VAL A 342 -14.50 37.91 10.54
CA VAL A 342 -14.44 37.84 12.00
C VAL A 342 -15.50 38.77 12.60
N PRO A 343 -15.98 38.52 13.83
CA PRO A 343 -16.94 39.40 14.48
C PRO A 343 -16.46 40.85 14.53
N ILE A 344 -17.32 41.77 14.10
CA ILE A 344 -17.07 43.20 14.19
C ILE A 344 -17.28 43.62 15.64
N SER A 345 -16.25 44.17 16.29
CA SER A 345 -16.33 44.57 17.70
C SER A 345 -17.00 45.93 17.90
N LYS A 346 -16.84 46.86 16.95
CA LYS A 346 -17.47 48.19 16.97
C LYS A 346 -17.46 48.82 15.58
N ILE A 347 -18.37 49.77 15.36
CA ILE A 347 -18.39 50.67 14.20
C ILE A 347 -18.39 52.10 14.72
N ASN A 348 -17.32 52.85 14.44
CA ASN A 348 -17.16 54.23 14.87
C ASN A 348 -17.59 55.17 13.73
N VAL A 349 -18.31 56.22 14.06
CA VAL A 349 -18.74 57.28 13.13
C VAL A 349 -17.87 58.52 13.35
N TYR A 350 -17.31 59.03 12.26
CA TYR A 350 -16.46 60.22 12.25
C TYR A 350 -17.04 61.26 11.30
N VAL A 351 -16.89 62.54 11.64
CA VAL A 351 -17.18 63.68 10.76
C VAL A 351 -15.91 64.50 10.66
N ASN A 352 -15.37 64.64 9.44
CA ASN A 352 -14.08 65.32 9.19
C ASN A 352 -12.97 64.81 10.12
N ASP A 353 -12.78 63.48 10.16
CA ASP A 353 -11.84 62.76 11.03
C ASP A 353 -12.04 62.91 12.54
N LYS A 354 -13.05 63.67 12.98
CA LYS A 354 -13.41 63.78 14.40
C LYS A 354 -14.36 62.65 14.78
N PHE A 355 -13.98 61.89 15.80
CA PHE A 355 -14.86 60.86 16.37
C PHE A 355 -16.14 61.50 16.92
N MET A 356 -17.28 60.96 16.52
CA MET A 356 -18.58 61.44 16.98
C MET A 356 -19.22 60.45 17.95
N THR A 357 -19.41 59.20 17.52
CA THR A 357 -20.07 58.17 18.33
C THR A 357 -19.75 56.75 17.83
N THR A 358 -20.12 55.74 18.61
CA THR A 358 -20.12 54.34 18.20
C THR A 358 -21.53 53.92 17.80
N ALA A 359 -21.70 53.35 16.62
CA ALA A 359 -22.99 52.92 16.10
C ALA A 359 -23.52 51.70 16.85
N THR A 360 -24.85 51.63 16.96
CA THR A 360 -25.55 50.41 17.36
C THR A 360 -25.51 49.43 16.19
N MET A 361 -25.01 48.21 16.45
CA MET A 361 -24.86 47.14 15.46
C MET A 361 -25.98 46.09 15.60
N GLY A 362 -26.07 45.18 14.62
CA GLY A 362 -26.98 44.04 14.70
C GLY A 362 -28.35 44.29 14.06
N ILE A 363 -28.47 45.34 13.26
CA ILE A 363 -29.71 45.65 12.53
C ILE A 363 -29.87 44.65 11.38
N SER A 364 -31.08 44.11 11.20
CA SER A 364 -31.35 43.10 10.18
C SER A 364 -31.18 43.65 8.77
N ARG A 365 -30.47 42.89 7.93
CA ARG A 365 -30.16 43.14 6.53
C ARG A 365 -30.18 41.83 5.73
N ALA A 366 -31.38 41.28 5.61
CA ALA A 366 -31.62 40.05 4.84
C ALA A 366 -31.27 40.22 3.35
N ASP A 367 -31.47 41.43 2.82
CA ASP A 367 -31.05 41.85 1.48
C ASP A 367 -29.53 41.70 1.30
N VAL A 368 -28.73 42.18 2.25
CA VAL A 368 -27.27 42.07 2.22
C VAL A 368 -26.83 40.61 2.30
N LYS A 369 -27.46 39.79 3.17
CA LYS A 369 -27.16 38.35 3.25
C LYS A 369 -27.47 37.62 1.93
N ALA A 370 -28.53 37.99 1.23
CA ALA A 370 -28.90 37.39 -0.06
C ALA A 370 -27.85 37.68 -1.14
N VAL A 371 -27.27 38.89 -1.15
CA VAL A 371 -26.22 39.30 -2.09
C VAL A 371 -24.85 38.74 -1.70
N TYR A 372 -24.54 38.68 -0.40
CA TYR A 372 -23.25 38.22 0.15
C TYR A 372 -23.39 36.98 1.05
N PRO A 373 -23.87 35.84 0.52
CA PRO A 373 -24.18 34.66 1.32
C PRO A 373 -22.95 34.05 2.01
N SER A 374 -21.74 34.29 1.48
CA SER A 374 -20.48 33.76 2.02
C SER A 374 -20.09 34.35 3.38
N TYR A 375 -20.64 35.49 3.79
CA TYR A 375 -20.42 36.06 5.13
C TYR A 375 -21.40 35.52 6.17
N ASN A 376 -22.50 34.90 5.73
CA ASN A 376 -23.55 34.33 6.57
C ASN A 376 -24.01 35.24 7.73
N ASN A 377 -24.12 36.56 7.48
CA ASN A 377 -24.55 37.53 8.48
C ASN A 377 -25.84 38.23 8.03
N ALA A 378 -26.96 37.90 8.69
CA ALA A 378 -28.27 38.52 8.43
C ALA A 378 -28.49 39.84 9.20
N ASN A 379 -27.58 40.18 10.12
CA ASN A 379 -27.70 41.32 11.03
C ASN A 379 -26.48 42.25 10.87
N SER A 380 -26.10 42.50 9.62
CA SER A 380 -24.92 43.30 9.25
C SER A 380 -25.14 44.81 9.35
N GLY A 381 -26.38 45.25 9.61
CA GLY A 381 -26.73 46.66 9.65
C GLY A 381 -26.25 47.37 10.91
N TYR A 382 -26.03 48.67 10.79
CA TYR A 382 -25.73 49.57 11.90
C TYR A 382 -26.45 50.90 11.77
N SER A 383 -26.64 51.60 12.89
CA SER A 383 -27.20 52.96 12.93
C SER A 383 -26.61 53.77 14.09
N ALA A 384 -26.45 55.06 13.88
CA ALA A 384 -26.04 56.05 14.86
C ALA A 384 -26.79 57.36 14.61
N ASN A 385 -27.10 58.10 15.67
CA ASN A 385 -27.58 59.48 15.56
C ASN A 385 -26.47 60.42 16.01
N LEU A 386 -26.26 61.50 15.25
CA LEU A 386 -25.35 62.58 15.54
C LEU A 386 -26.21 63.79 15.91
N ASP A 387 -25.90 64.46 17.01
CA ASP A 387 -26.58 65.68 17.50
C ASP A 387 -25.61 66.87 17.58
#